data_AF-A0A0M3I4Z2-F1
#
_entry.id   AF-A0A0M3I4Z2-F1
#
_cell.length_a   1.000
_cell.length_b   1.000
_cell.length_c   1.000
_cell.angle_alpha   90.00
_cell.angle_beta   90.00
_cell.angle_gamma   90.00
#
_symmetry.space_group_name_H-M   'P 1'
#
loop_
_entity.id
_entity.type
_entity.pdbx_description
1 polymer ?
#
loop_
_entity_poly.entity_id
_entity_poly.type
_entity_poly.pdbx_seq_one_letter_code
_entity_poly.pdbx_strand_id
1 'polypeptide(L)'
;MDVSNEENVTGMDFIANMIDLLEKDAIDELRETIINTDHRTLNIAFLELFSALMNKYDDLTSEDRNRQSLLTVVIHLTKNSHMKPKEIYIALMEAYECVRAPAAVHLLLELLVDLMPNLNSRRVFVSSSGDDYFRLNQLFKILSYIDEISDDVLPSLLKERLMKQLHDEDISRKDVMRSCELFIHLFKLSGCTNAELMETLTCEVLSCLPQTSAQMTPLIDACLGCYLALGQDPISSALLIANTQHRGTPCVPYVYSADHRFELCVPALTRSLSAFFSALLDICQQVTLESIHERCLRVFVSSLQRFEPTAQLLVLRRLIRLIRIEQLKVSLESQTLGWLVDLYRCRIEKYPIFGAELGFVWAELAEIHYVELHEAVHFYTAMLVLAQFQALHRINRELLREVDRQVLDPLQRQLVDWTTLTTADGADDERTQSLPFLQFSMLQTRNYVNQFLNKA
;
A
#
# COMPACT_ATOMS: atom_id res chain seq x y z
N MET A 1 -56.59 -6.72 -11.95
CA MET A 1 -55.14 -6.78 -12.27
C MET A 1 -54.52 -5.48 -11.77
N ASP A 2 -54.93 -5.00 -10.58
CA ASP A 2 -54.81 -3.58 -10.21
C ASP A 2 -54.22 -3.34 -8.81
N VAL A 3 -54.07 -4.39 -7.99
CA VAL A 3 -53.55 -4.26 -6.62
C VAL A 3 -52.06 -3.88 -6.60
N SER A 4 -51.28 -4.33 -7.59
CA SER A 4 -49.84 -4.02 -7.66
C SER A 4 -49.54 -2.58 -8.12
N ASN A 5 -50.48 -1.92 -8.79
CA ASN A 5 -50.29 -0.55 -9.28
C ASN A 5 -50.68 0.50 -8.23
N GLU A 6 -51.76 0.28 -7.48
CA GLU A 6 -52.10 1.17 -6.34
C GLU A 6 -51.06 1.09 -5.22
N GLU A 7 -50.50 -0.10 -4.95
CA GLU A 7 -49.48 -0.31 -3.92
C GLU A 7 -48.15 0.41 -4.24
N ASN A 8 -47.72 0.43 -5.50
CA ASN A 8 -46.53 1.17 -5.92
C ASN A 8 -46.70 2.69 -5.84
N VAL A 9 -47.92 3.20 -6.09
CA VAL A 9 -48.22 4.63 -5.96
C VAL A 9 -48.17 5.06 -4.50
N THR A 10 -48.73 4.26 -3.58
CA THR A 10 -48.64 4.55 -2.14
C THR A 10 -47.22 4.52 -1.58
N GLY A 11 -46.35 3.66 -2.13
CA GLY A 11 -44.93 3.62 -1.74
C GLY A 11 -44.15 4.85 -2.24
N MET A 12 -44.39 5.28 -3.48
CA MET A 12 -43.76 6.47 -4.06
C MET A 12 -44.19 7.76 -3.35
N ASP A 13 -45.48 7.90 -3.03
CA ASP A 13 -46.00 9.06 -2.27
C ASP A 13 -45.42 9.11 -0.85
N PHE A 14 -45.22 7.95 -0.23
CA PHE A 14 -44.55 7.84 1.06
C PHE A 14 -43.09 8.28 0.98
N ILE A 15 -42.32 7.79 0.00
CA ILE A 15 -40.91 8.16 -0.20
C ILE A 15 -40.80 9.67 -0.44
N ALA A 16 -41.63 10.23 -1.31
CA ALA A 16 -41.62 11.67 -1.60
C ALA A 16 -41.88 12.51 -0.34
N ASN A 17 -42.83 12.10 0.50
CA ASN A 17 -43.09 12.77 1.78
C ASN A 17 -41.89 12.64 2.75
N MET A 18 -41.26 11.47 2.82
CA MET A 18 -40.08 11.27 3.70
C MET A 18 -38.88 12.09 3.24
N ILE A 19 -38.65 12.20 1.93
CA ILE A 19 -37.59 13.03 1.36
C ILE A 19 -37.87 14.52 1.64
N ASP A 20 -39.11 14.98 1.45
CA ASP A 20 -39.50 16.37 1.77
C ASP A 20 -39.29 16.70 3.26
N LEU A 21 -39.62 15.79 4.18
CA LEU A 21 -39.32 15.94 5.61
C LEU A 21 -37.81 15.99 5.91
N LEU A 22 -37.01 15.19 5.18
CA LEU A 22 -35.55 15.16 5.30
C LEU A 22 -34.91 16.47 4.79
N GLU A 23 -35.42 17.03 3.69
CA GLU A 23 -34.99 18.31 3.13
C GLU A 23 -35.34 19.48 4.05
N LYS A 24 -36.48 19.42 4.74
CA LYS A 24 -36.95 20.42 5.71
C LYS A 24 -36.30 20.32 7.10
N ASP A 25 -35.37 19.37 7.30
CA ASP A 25 -34.76 19.07 8.60
C ASP A 25 -35.77 18.71 9.70
N ALA A 26 -36.96 18.21 9.33
CA ALA A 26 -38.02 17.80 10.25
C ALA A 26 -37.78 16.36 10.77
N ILE A 27 -36.61 16.12 11.37
CA ILE A 27 -36.14 14.76 11.73
C ILE A 27 -37.03 14.07 12.76
N ASP A 28 -37.65 14.83 13.67
CA ASP A 28 -38.56 14.25 14.67
C ASP A 28 -39.87 13.77 14.02
N GLU A 29 -40.42 14.53 13.07
CA GLU A 29 -41.61 14.13 12.29
C GLU A 29 -41.31 12.94 11.37
N LEU A 30 -40.13 12.94 10.75
CA LEU A 30 -39.61 11.81 9.97
C LEU A 30 -39.53 10.55 10.83
N ARG A 31 -38.99 10.66 12.04
CA ARG A 31 -38.88 9.55 12.99
C ARG A 31 -40.24 8.99 13.38
N GLU A 32 -41.18 9.86 13.76
CA GLU A 32 -42.53 9.42 14.12
C GLU A 32 -43.22 8.73 12.96
N THR A 33 -43.05 9.26 11.74
CA THR A 33 -43.67 8.68 10.55
C THR A 33 -43.11 7.29 10.26
N ILE A 34 -41.78 7.12 10.28
CA ILE A 34 -41.13 5.82 10.04
C ILE A 34 -41.53 4.79 11.11
N ILE A 35 -41.61 5.19 12.39
CA ILE A 35 -42.02 4.27 13.48
C ILE A 35 -43.47 3.79 13.32
N ASN A 36 -44.35 4.66 12.83
CA ASN A 36 -45.78 4.36 12.68
C ASN A 36 -46.12 3.68 11.34
N THR A 37 -45.16 3.54 10.43
CA THR A 37 -45.37 2.97 9.10
C THR A 37 -45.37 1.44 9.17
N ASP A 38 -46.23 0.80 8.39
CA ASP A 38 -46.26 -0.66 8.30
C ASP A 38 -45.00 -1.22 7.61
N HIS A 39 -44.64 -2.45 7.98
CA HIS A 39 -43.43 -3.10 7.47
C HIS A 39 -43.40 -3.28 5.95
N ARG A 40 -44.57 -3.38 5.29
CA ARG A 40 -44.64 -3.61 3.85
C ARG A 40 -44.27 -2.35 3.08
N THR A 41 -44.80 -1.21 3.52
CA THR A 41 -44.47 0.12 2.98
C THR A 41 -42.98 0.44 3.22
N LEU A 42 -42.46 0.16 4.41
CA LEU A 42 -41.04 0.34 4.72
C LEU A 42 -40.12 -0.50 3.83
N ASN A 43 -40.49 -1.75 3.54
CA ASN A 43 -39.68 -2.61 2.66
C ASN A 43 -39.62 -2.07 1.21
N ILE A 44 -40.73 -1.52 0.69
CA ILE A 44 -40.76 -0.92 -0.65
C ILE A 44 -39.88 0.33 -0.70
N ALA A 45 -39.92 1.15 0.36
CA ALA A 45 -39.20 2.41 0.44
C ALA A 45 -37.73 2.27 0.89
N PHE A 46 -37.31 1.10 1.36
CA PHE A 46 -36.06 0.95 2.12
C PHE A 46 -34.82 1.44 1.37
N LEU A 47 -34.61 1.01 0.11
CA LEU A 47 -33.37 1.32 -0.62
C LEU A 47 -33.21 2.83 -0.83
N GLU A 48 -34.25 3.48 -1.34
CA GLU A 48 -34.26 4.92 -1.63
C GLU A 48 -34.19 5.74 -0.33
N LEU A 49 -34.97 5.38 0.68
CA LEU A 49 -34.99 6.07 1.97
C LEU A 49 -33.66 5.89 2.71
N PHE A 50 -33.08 4.69 2.71
CA PHE A 50 -31.79 4.43 3.35
C PHE A 50 -30.67 5.23 2.68
N SER A 51 -30.62 5.26 1.35
CA SER A 51 -29.65 6.07 0.60
C SER A 51 -29.79 7.57 0.93
N ALA A 52 -31.03 8.09 0.93
CA ALA A 52 -31.29 9.49 1.27
C ALA A 52 -30.87 9.84 2.71
N LEU A 53 -31.22 8.98 3.67
CA LEU A 53 -30.84 9.13 5.08
C LEU A 53 -29.31 9.12 5.25
N MET A 54 -28.60 8.23 4.54
CA MET A 54 -27.15 8.13 4.61
C MET A 54 -26.45 9.33 3.98
N ASN A 55 -26.94 9.85 2.85
CA ASN A 55 -26.41 11.08 2.25
C ASN A 55 -26.58 12.27 3.19
N LYS A 56 -27.78 12.42 3.79
CA LYS A 56 -28.01 13.47 4.78
C LYS A 56 -27.13 13.30 6.02
N TYR A 57 -26.90 12.06 6.46
CA TYR A 57 -26.01 11.79 7.60
C TYR A 57 -24.55 12.13 7.30
N ASP A 58 -24.11 11.92 6.05
CA ASP A 58 -22.76 12.25 5.57
C ASP A 58 -22.50 13.77 5.59
N ASP A 59 -23.51 14.57 5.26
CA ASP A 59 -23.43 16.03 5.24
C ASP A 59 -23.42 16.66 6.65
N LEU A 60 -23.78 15.91 7.70
CA LEU A 60 -23.87 16.44 9.07
C LEU A 60 -22.52 16.44 9.79
N THR A 61 -22.20 17.59 10.39
CA THR A 61 -21.04 17.75 11.25
C THR A 61 -21.24 17.08 12.61
N SER A 62 -20.16 16.91 13.38
CA SER A 62 -20.24 16.28 14.72
C SER A 62 -21.03 17.11 15.75
N GLU A 63 -21.21 18.40 15.52
CA GLU A 63 -21.91 19.32 16.43
C GLU A 63 -23.40 19.47 16.11
N ASP A 64 -23.88 18.88 15.01
CA ASP A 64 -25.26 19.00 14.59
C ASP A 64 -26.21 18.25 15.53
N ARG A 65 -27.15 18.99 16.13
CA ARG A 65 -28.17 18.45 17.05
C ARG A 65 -28.99 17.33 16.43
N ASN A 66 -29.20 17.38 15.13
CA ASN A 66 -30.04 16.45 14.39
C ASN A 66 -29.35 15.10 14.12
N ARG A 67 -28.03 15.01 14.29
CA ARG A 67 -27.26 13.82 13.94
C ARG A 67 -27.64 12.59 14.76
N GLN A 68 -27.87 12.76 16.07
CA GLN A 68 -28.28 11.65 16.93
C GLN A 68 -29.71 11.16 16.62
N SER A 69 -30.61 12.09 16.29
CA SER A 69 -31.97 11.76 15.87
C SER A 69 -31.96 11.01 14.55
N LEU A 70 -31.17 11.47 13.56
CA LEU A 70 -31.03 10.82 12.26
C LEU A 70 -30.40 9.42 12.39
N LEU A 71 -29.36 9.26 13.23
CA LEU A 71 -28.79 7.96 13.56
C LEU A 71 -29.84 6.98 14.10
N THR A 72 -30.71 7.47 14.99
CA THR A 72 -31.79 6.65 15.57
C THR A 72 -32.77 6.20 14.48
N VAL A 73 -33.08 7.07 13.52
CA VAL A 73 -33.92 6.74 12.37
C VAL A 73 -33.28 5.68 11.49
N VAL A 74 -32.01 5.84 11.13
CA VAL A 74 -31.26 4.86 10.31
C VAL A 74 -31.22 3.49 10.98
N ILE A 75 -30.90 3.44 12.27
CA ILE A 75 -30.87 2.19 13.05
C ILE A 75 -32.27 1.57 13.10
N HIS A 76 -33.32 2.37 13.29
CA HIS A 76 -34.69 1.88 13.35
C HIS A 76 -35.14 1.30 12.01
N LEU A 77 -34.87 2.00 10.90
CA LEU A 77 -35.16 1.53 9.55
C LEU A 77 -34.45 0.19 9.28
N THR A 78 -33.16 0.10 9.61
CA THR A 78 -32.37 -1.12 9.38
C THR A 78 -32.87 -2.30 10.20
N LYS A 79 -33.24 -2.09 11.48
CA LYS A 79 -33.69 -3.18 12.38
C LYS A 79 -35.14 -3.60 12.19
N ASN A 80 -36.02 -2.71 11.73
CA ASN A 80 -37.46 -2.96 11.61
C ASN A 80 -37.94 -3.16 10.17
N SER A 81 -37.07 -2.94 9.19
CA SER A 81 -37.29 -3.48 7.85
C SER A 81 -37.26 -5.01 7.94
N HIS A 82 -38.29 -5.68 7.40
CA HIS A 82 -38.27 -7.14 7.23
C HIS A 82 -37.57 -7.51 5.91
N MET A 83 -36.61 -6.67 5.49
CA MET A 83 -35.79 -6.87 4.31
C MET A 83 -34.92 -8.10 4.51
N LYS A 84 -34.64 -8.83 3.41
CA LYS A 84 -33.72 -9.95 3.52
C LYS A 84 -32.32 -9.42 3.82
N PRO A 85 -31.50 -10.14 4.60
CA PRO A 85 -30.12 -9.72 4.88
C PRO A 85 -29.30 -9.38 3.64
N LYS A 86 -29.57 -10.04 2.49
CA LYS A 86 -28.92 -9.73 1.20
C LYS A 86 -29.27 -8.33 0.67
N GLU A 87 -30.53 -7.94 0.78
CA GLU A 87 -31.04 -6.67 0.27
C GLU A 87 -30.48 -5.52 1.13
N ILE A 88 -30.40 -5.74 2.45
CA ILE A 88 -29.73 -4.81 3.38
C ILE A 88 -28.24 -4.70 3.06
N TYR A 89 -27.56 -5.81 2.77
CA TYR A 89 -26.13 -5.80 2.41
C TYR A 89 -25.87 -4.95 1.14
N ILE A 90 -26.69 -5.12 0.10
CA ILE A 90 -26.56 -4.33 -1.15
C ILE A 90 -26.72 -2.84 -0.85
N ALA A 91 -27.76 -2.46 -0.10
CA ALA A 91 -28.00 -1.07 0.28
C ALA A 91 -26.83 -0.47 1.08
N LEU A 92 -26.25 -1.26 2.00
CA LEU A 92 -25.10 -0.84 2.78
C LEU A 92 -23.87 -0.64 1.91
N MET A 93 -23.62 -1.52 0.93
CA MET A 93 -22.47 -1.40 0.03
C MET A 93 -22.62 -0.24 -0.96
N GLU A 94 -23.81 0.00 -1.49
CA GLU A 94 -24.11 1.17 -2.33
C GLU A 94 -23.91 2.47 -1.56
N ALA A 95 -24.48 2.57 -0.35
CA ALA A 95 -24.27 3.73 0.52
C ALA A 95 -22.79 3.86 0.92
N TYR A 96 -22.12 2.73 1.15
CA TYR A 96 -20.69 2.73 1.46
C TYR A 96 -19.96 3.44 0.34
N GLU A 97 -20.05 3.04 -0.92
CA GLU A 97 -19.32 3.71 -2.02
C GLU A 97 -19.54 5.24 -2.13
N CYS A 98 -20.68 5.76 -1.68
CA CYS A 98 -21.03 7.18 -1.81
C CYS A 98 -20.55 8.08 -0.65
N VAL A 99 -20.57 7.61 0.60
CA VAL A 99 -20.31 8.47 1.77
C VAL A 99 -18.84 8.91 1.88
N ARG A 100 -18.54 10.03 2.54
CA ARG A 100 -17.17 10.54 2.68
C ARG A 100 -16.78 10.82 4.12
N ALA A 101 -17.71 11.31 4.92
CA ALA A 101 -17.49 11.62 6.32
C ALA A 101 -17.08 10.35 7.10
N PRO A 102 -16.02 10.41 7.92
CA PRO A 102 -15.57 9.27 8.71
C PRO A 102 -16.68 8.66 9.58
N ALA A 103 -17.56 9.52 10.09
CA ALA A 103 -18.73 9.14 10.86
C ALA A 103 -19.73 8.26 10.12
N ALA A 104 -20.05 8.62 8.87
CA ALA A 104 -20.97 7.84 8.04
C ALA A 104 -20.35 6.50 7.67
N VAL A 105 -19.04 6.50 7.38
CA VAL A 105 -18.26 5.28 7.14
C VAL A 105 -18.30 4.37 8.36
N HIS A 106 -18.05 4.88 9.57
CA HIS A 106 -18.12 4.07 10.81
C HIS A 106 -19.50 3.47 11.02
N LEU A 107 -20.56 4.26 10.81
CA LEU A 107 -21.94 3.78 10.94
C LEU A 107 -22.21 2.60 9.98
N LEU A 108 -21.83 2.72 8.72
CA LEU A 108 -22.03 1.64 7.74
C LEU A 108 -21.21 0.40 8.09
N LEU A 109 -19.97 0.57 8.53
CA LEU A 109 -19.13 -0.55 8.97
C LEU A 109 -19.73 -1.25 10.20
N GLU A 110 -20.29 -0.51 11.16
CA GLU A 110 -20.99 -1.08 12.32
C GLU A 110 -22.26 -1.85 11.91
N LEU A 111 -23.07 -1.29 11.01
CA LEU A 111 -24.24 -1.97 10.46
C LEU A 111 -23.87 -3.25 9.69
N LEU A 112 -22.75 -3.23 8.95
CA LEU A 112 -22.21 -4.42 8.31
C LEU A 112 -21.79 -5.46 9.35
N VAL A 113 -21.07 -5.07 10.41
CA VAL A 113 -20.66 -5.99 11.50
C VAL A 113 -21.87 -6.69 12.11
N ASP A 114 -22.95 -5.96 12.36
CA ASP A 114 -24.20 -6.51 12.89
C ASP A 114 -24.90 -7.45 11.89
N LEU A 115 -24.77 -7.20 10.58
CA LEU A 115 -25.40 -7.98 9.52
C LEU A 115 -24.66 -9.29 9.20
N MET A 116 -23.32 -9.30 9.30
CA MET A 116 -22.47 -10.42 8.86
C MET A 116 -22.84 -11.79 9.49
N PRO A 117 -23.13 -11.91 10.80
CA PRO A 117 -23.54 -13.18 11.39
C PRO A 117 -24.80 -13.77 10.74
N ASN A 118 -25.75 -12.92 10.32
CA ASN A 118 -27.00 -13.33 9.68
C ASN A 118 -26.76 -13.83 8.25
N LEU A 119 -25.75 -13.30 7.56
CA LEU A 119 -25.32 -13.77 6.24
C LEU A 119 -24.62 -15.14 6.33
N ASN A 120 -23.77 -15.33 7.35
CA ASN A 120 -22.97 -16.55 7.53
C ASN A 120 -23.74 -17.74 8.09
N SER A 121 -24.83 -17.50 8.84
CA SER A 121 -25.67 -18.55 9.45
C SER A 121 -26.24 -19.55 8.44
N ARG A 122 -26.27 -19.21 7.14
CA ARG A 122 -26.71 -20.09 6.05
C ARG A 122 -25.62 -20.97 5.43
N ARG A 123 -24.33 -20.75 5.73
CA ARG A 123 -23.22 -21.60 5.25
C ARG A 123 -23.11 -22.94 6.00
N VAL A 124 -23.70 -23.07 7.20
CA VAL A 124 -23.49 -24.22 8.10
C VAL A 124 -24.41 -25.43 7.82
N PHE A 125 -25.46 -25.31 7.00
CA PHE A 125 -26.51 -26.34 6.87
C PHE A 125 -26.39 -27.34 5.70
N VAL A 126 -25.30 -27.35 4.92
CA VAL A 126 -25.12 -28.34 3.84
C VAL A 126 -24.04 -29.36 4.22
N SER A 127 -24.37 -30.23 5.16
CA SER A 127 -23.66 -31.49 5.34
C SER A 127 -24.64 -32.58 5.78
N SER A 128 -25.44 -33.11 4.85
CA SER A 128 -25.88 -34.52 4.87
C SER A 128 -26.80 -34.91 3.69
N SER A 129 -26.50 -36.09 3.15
CA SER A 129 -27.33 -37.04 2.40
C SER A 129 -28.02 -36.61 1.09
N GLY A 130 -27.45 -37.09 -0.02
CA GLY A 130 -28.06 -38.23 -0.72
C GLY A 130 -29.00 -37.96 -1.89
N ASP A 131 -30.23 -37.51 -1.66
CA ASP A 131 -31.33 -37.95 -2.55
C ASP A 131 -32.28 -36.88 -3.13
N ASP A 132 -32.03 -35.57 -2.97
CA ASP A 132 -32.94 -34.53 -3.48
C ASP A 132 -32.40 -33.73 -4.69
N TYR A 133 -31.71 -34.41 -5.61
CA TYR A 133 -30.96 -33.81 -6.72
C TYR A 133 -31.79 -33.02 -7.75
N PHE A 134 -33.11 -33.16 -7.76
CA PHE A 134 -33.97 -32.52 -8.78
C PHE A 134 -34.69 -31.24 -8.31
N ARG A 135 -34.92 -31.07 -7.00
CA ARG A 135 -35.45 -29.80 -6.44
C ARG A 135 -34.33 -28.83 -6.02
N LEU A 136 -33.11 -29.33 -5.84
CA LEU A 136 -31.92 -28.53 -5.54
C LEU A 136 -31.50 -27.61 -6.70
N ASN A 137 -31.75 -27.94 -7.97
CA ASN A 137 -31.30 -27.11 -9.10
C ASN A 137 -32.05 -25.78 -9.31
N GLN A 138 -33.30 -25.65 -8.84
CA GLN A 138 -33.99 -24.35 -8.82
C GLN A 138 -33.65 -23.53 -7.56
N LEU A 139 -33.35 -24.19 -6.43
CA LEU A 139 -32.84 -23.51 -5.24
C LEU A 139 -31.37 -23.05 -5.41
N PHE A 140 -30.56 -23.81 -6.15
CA PHE A 140 -29.16 -23.48 -6.46
C PHE A 140 -29.04 -22.19 -7.29
N LYS A 141 -30.02 -21.91 -8.16
CA LYS A 141 -30.06 -20.66 -8.95
C LYS A 141 -30.43 -19.42 -8.14
N ILE A 142 -30.99 -19.59 -6.94
CA ILE A 142 -31.34 -18.49 -6.00
C ILE A 142 -30.29 -18.38 -4.89
N LEU A 143 -29.57 -19.47 -4.59
CA LEU A 143 -28.43 -19.52 -3.69
C LEU A 143 -27.13 -18.97 -4.32
N SER A 144 -26.97 -19.07 -5.66
CA SER A 144 -25.74 -18.66 -6.38
C SER A 144 -25.33 -17.20 -6.23
N TYR A 145 -26.25 -16.28 -5.92
CA TYR A 145 -25.91 -14.86 -5.78
C TYR A 145 -25.15 -14.49 -4.48
N ILE A 146 -25.05 -15.40 -3.48
CA ILE A 146 -24.12 -15.20 -2.34
C ILE A 146 -22.76 -15.87 -2.61
N ASP A 147 -22.73 -17.00 -3.33
CA ASP A 147 -21.47 -17.64 -3.73
C ASP A 147 -20.67 -16.77 -4.73
N GLU A 148 -21.32 -15.80 -5.39
CA GLU A 148 -20.68 -14.84 -6.31
C GLU A 148 -20.03 -13.63 -5.61
N ILE A 149 -20.34 -13.34 -4.35
CA ILE A 149 -19.52 -12.41 -3.56
C ILE A 149 -18.33 -13.23 -3.09
N SER A 150 -17.28 -13.28 -3.92
CA SER A 150 -16.02 -13.92 -3.55
C SER A 150 -15.64 -13.47 -2.13
N ASP A 151 -15.14 -14.41 -1.32
CA ASP A 151 -14.73 -14.17 0.07
C ASP A 151 -13.73 -13.00 0.19
N ASP A 152 -13.12 -12.59 -0.93
CA ASP A 152 -12.14 -11.52 -1.03
C ASP A 152 -12.72 -10.16 -1.48
N VAL A 153 -13.94 -10.11 -2.03
CA VAL A 153 -14.54 -8.87 -2.61
C VAL A 153 -14.73 -7.81 -1.54
N LEU A 154 -15.42 -8.15 -0.45
CA LEU A 154 -15.63 -7.23 0.67
C LEU A 154 -14.29 -6.75 1.23
N PRO A 155 -13.36 -7.62 1.69
CA PRO A 155 -12.10 -7.13 2.24
C PRO A 155 -11.20 -6.40 1.22
N SER A 156 -11.33 -6.64 -0.09
CA SER A 156 -10.62 -5.85 -1.11
C SER A 156 -11.17 -4.42 -1.27
N LEU A 157 -12.50 -4.25 -1.29
CA LEU A 157 -13.17 -2.96 -1.30
C LEU A 157 -12.87 -2.16 -0.03
N LEU A 158 -12.93 -2.85 1.11
CA LEU A 158 -12.62 -2.28 2.43
C LEU A 158 -11.15 -1.79 2.46
N LYS A 159 -10.20 -2.56 1.89
CA LYS A 159 -8.79 -2.16 1.77
C LYS A 159 -8.65 -0.90 0.92
N GLU A 160 -9.22 -0.86 -0.29
CA GLU A 160 -9.05 0.29 -1.19
C GLU A 160 -9.50 1.60 -0.53
N ARG A 161 -10.63 1.55 0.18
CA ARG A 161 -11.15 2.73 0.86
C ARG A 161 -10.35 3.11 2.10
N LEU A 162 -9.92 2.13 2.90
CA LEU A 162 -9.03 2.40 4.02
C LEU A 162 -7.77 3.12 3.52
N MET A 163 -7.18 2.68 2.41
CA MET A 163 -6.02 3.35 1.81
C MET A 163 -6.31 4.81 1.45
N LYS A 164 -7.49 5.12 0.90
CA LYS A 164 -7.90 6.51 0.64
C LYS A 164 -8.00 7.33 1.92
N GLN A 165 -8.58 6.78 2.99
CA GLN A 165 -8.73 7.46 4.29
C GLN A 165 -7.40 7.62 5.04
N LEU A 166 -6.46 6.69 4.88
CA LEU A 166 -5.15 6.72 5.55
C LEU A 166 -4.26 7.88 5.05
N HIS A 167 -4.47 8.32 3.81
CA HIS A 167 -3.68 9.37 3.16
C HIS A 167 -4.38 10.74 3.21
N ASP A 168 -5.59 10.82 3.79
CA ASP A 168 -6.36 12.04 3.90
C ASP A 168 -5.98 12.78 5.20
N GLU A 169 -5.33 13.94 5.06
CA GLU A 169 -4.86 14.75 6.19
C GLU A 169 -6.00 15.40 6.99
N ASP A 170 -7.20 15.51 6.39
CA ASP A 170 -8.36 16.13 7.03
C ASP A 170 -9.09 15.18 8.00
N ILE A 171 -8.77 13.87 7.96
CA ILE A 171 -9.39 12.87 8.84
C ILE A 171 -8.61 12.75 10.15
N SER A 172 -9.33 12.81 11.28
CA SER A 172 -8.69 12.65 12.58
C SER A 172 -8.09 11.24 12.72
N ARG A 173 -6.88 11.15 13.28
CA ARG A 173 -6.20 9.87 13.54
C ARG A 173 -7.03 8.90 14.37
N LYS A 174 -7.88 9.43 15.26
CA LYS A 174 -8.79 8.62 16.10
C LYS A 174 -9.86 7.93 15.24
N ASP A 175 -10.34 8.60 14.20
CA ASP A 175 -11.34 8.05 13.29
C ASP A 175 -10.75 6.99 12.36
N VAL A 176 -9.53 7.24 11.86
CA VAL A 176 -8.76 6.23 11.12
C VAL A 176 -8.59 4.96 11.94
N MET A 177 -8.23 5.09 13.22
CA MET A 177 -8.06 3.94 14.12
C MET A 177 -9.35 3.13 14.31
N ARG A 178 -10.47 3.81 14.53
CA ARG A 178 -11.77 3.16 14.66
C ARG A 178 -12.16 2.43 13.38
N SER A 179 -11.88 3.03 12.21
CA SER A 179 -12.10 2.36 10.93
C SER A 179 -11.27 1.07 10.86
N CYS A 180 -9.97 1.11 11.18
CA CYS A 180 -9.09 -0.06 11.18
C CYS A 180 -9.63 -1.20 12.07
N GLU A 181 -10.09 -0.89 13.28
CA GLU A 181 -10.68 -1.89 14.19
C GLU A 181 -11.92 -2.56 13.59
N LEU A 182 -12.84 -1.76 13.04
CA LEU A 182 -14.05 -2.27 12.38
C LEU A 182 -13.71 -3.10 11.14
N PHE A 183 -12.71 -2.70 10.36
CA PHE A 183 -12.25 -3.44 9.19
C PHE A 183 -11.67 -4.81 9.56
N ILE A 184 -10.81 -4.89 10.57
CA ILE A 184 -10.26 -6.18 11.05
C ILE A 184 -11.40 -7.08 11.54
N HIS A 185 -12.39 -6.50 12.22
CA HIS A 185 -13.55 -7.25 12.67
C HIS A 185 -14.39 -7.79 11.50
N LEU A 186 -14.66 -6.96 10.49
CA LEU A 186 -15.37 -7.36 9.27
C LEU A 186 -14.60 -8.42 8.48
N PHE A 187 -13.28 -8.30 8.39
CA PHE A 187 -12.42 -9.31 7.76
C PHE A 187 -12.59 -10.67 8.44
N LYS A 188 -12.56 -10.69 9.79
CA LYS A 188 -12.78 -11.91 10.55
C LYS A 188 -14.18 -12.49 10.32
N LEU A 189 -15.19 -11.62 10.24
CA LEU A 189 -16.57 -12.01 10.02
C LEU A 189 -16.86 -12.43 8.58
N SER A 190 -16.10 -11.97 7.58
CA SER A 190 -16.33 -12.37 6.18
C SER A 190 -15.94 -13.82 5.89
N GLY A 191 -15.13 -14.43 6.76
CA GLY A 191 -14.59 -15.77 6.52
C GLY A 191 -13.57 -15.79 5.39
N CYS A 192 -13.04 -14.63 4.99
CA CYS A 192 -11.96 -14.52 4.01
C CYS A 192 -10.78 -15.40 4.42
N THR A 193 -10.30 -16.22 3.50
CA THR A 193 -9.16 -17.12 3.72
C THR A 193 -7.86 -16.57 3.12
N ASN A 194 -7.91 -15.39 2.50
CA ASN A 194 -6.78 -14.77 1.83
C ASN A 194 -5.81 -14.12 2.83
N ALA A 195 -4.75 -14.87 3.17
CA ALA A 195 -3.71 -14.42 4.09
C ALA A 195 -2.91 -13.21 3.57
N GLU A 196 -2.76 -13.06 2.26
CA GLU A 196 -2.03 -11.92 1.67
C GLU A 196 -2.80 -10.60 1.85
N LEU A 197 -4.13 -10.67 1.74
CA LEU A 197 -5.01 -9.53 1.98
C LEU A 197 -4.95 -9.08 3.44
N MET A 198 -4.95 -10.03 4.38
CA MET A 198 -4.77 -9.75 5.82
C MET A 198 -3.39 -9.17 6.12
N GLU A 199 -2.32 -9.71 5.53
CA GLU A 199 -0.96 -9.22 5.72
C GLU A 199 -0.83 -7.77 5.22
N THR A 200 -1.35 -7.50 4.02
CA THR A 200 -1.31 -6.15 3.46
C THR A 200 -2.09 -5.17 4.33
N LEU A 201 -3.30 -5.53 4.74
CA LEU A 201 -4.11 -4.72 5.65
C LEU A 201 -3.36 -4.44 6.96
N THR A 202 -2.73 -5.47 7.53
CA THR A 202 -1.97 -5.35 8.78
C THR A 202 -0.77 -4.41 8.62
N CYS A 203 -0.01 -4.52 7.53
CA CYS A 203 1.12 -3.63 7.24
C CYS A 203 0.68 -2.16 7.15
N GLU A 204 -0.42 -1.88 6.45
CA GLU A 204 -0.93 -0.51 6.26
C GLU A 204 -1.51 0.07 7.54
N VAL A 205 -2.27 -0.72 8.28
CA VAL A 205 -2.80 -0.32 9.59
C VAL A 205 -1.67 0.00 10.56
N LEU A 206 -0.61 -0.82 10.58
CA LEU A 206 0.56 -0.61 11.43
C LEU A 206 1.44 0.56 10.99
N SER A 207 1.53 0.85 9.68
CA SER A 207 2.34 1.95 9.16
C SER A 207 1.79 3.32 9.56
N CYS A 208 0.47 3.44 9.69
CA CYS A 208 -0.21 4.71 10.04
C CYS A 208 -0.24 5.02 11.54
N LEU A 209 0.23 4.10 12.38
CA LEU A 209 0.09 4.15 13.82
C LEU A 209 1.28 4.82 14.52
N PRO A 210 1.05 5.87 15.35
CA PRO A 210 2.10 6.38 16.22
C PRO A 210 2.51 5.32 17.25
N GLN A 211 3.82 5.09 17.39
CA GLN A 211 4.45 4.05 18.22
C GLN A 211 4.11 4.11 19.73
N THR A 212 3.31 5.07 20.17
CA THR A 212 2.95 5.29 21.59
C THR A 212 1.46 5.22 21.87
N SER A 213 0.62 4.84 20.89
CA SER A 213 -0.83 4.78 21.08
C SER A 213 -1.25 3.62 21.99
N ALA A 214 -2.08 3.90 23.02
CA ALA A 214 -2.70 2.88 23.86
C ALA A 214 -3.66 1.96 23.07
N GLN A 215 -4.12 2.39 21.89
CA GLN A 215 -5.00 1.61 21.00
C GLN A 215 -4.22 0.64 20.11
N MET A 216 -2.89 0.67 20.13
CA MET A 216 -2.06 -0.23 19.31
C MET A 216 -2.16 -1.69 19.77
N THR A 217 -2.16 -1.94 21.09
CA THR A 217 -2.18 -3.31 21.63
C THR A 217 -3.47 -4.07 21.27
N PRO A 218 -4.68 -3.53 21.49
CA PRO A 218 -5.92 -4.21 21.10
C PRO A 218 -6.00 -4.53 19.61
N LEU A 219 -5.46 -3.63 18.77
CA LEU A 219 -5.45 -3.79 17.32
C LEU A 219 -4.49 -4.90 16.87
N ILE A 220 -3.28 -4.93 17.41
CA ILE A 220 -2.31 -6.02 17.19
C ILE A 220 -2.93 -7.36 17.60
N ASP A 221 -3.69 -7.39 18.69
CA ASP A 221 -4.34 -8.60 19.20
C ASP A 221 -5.46 -9.08 18.27
N ALA A 222 -6.24 -8.15 17.73
CA ALA A 222 -7.27 -8.44 16.75
C ALA A 222 -6.64 -8.97 15.44
N CYS A 223 -5.58 -8.35 14.94
CA CYS A 223 -4.84 -8.83 13.76
C CYS A 223 -4.25 -10.22 14.00
N LEU A 224 -3.65 -10.45 15.17
CA LEU A 224 -3.10 -11.76 15.56
C LEU A 224 -4.16 -12.84 15.61
N GLY A 225 -5.33 -12.54 16.18
CA GLY A 225 -6.45 -13.46 16.20
C GLY A 225 -6.90 -13.87 14.81
N CYS A 226 -6.93 -12.93 13.85
CA CYS A 226 -7.26 -13.23 12.46
C CYS A 226 -6.16 -14.06 11.79
N TYR A 227 -4.89 -13.68 11.99
CA TYR A 227 -3.74 -14.37 11.40
C TYR A 227 -3.65 -15.84 11.83
N LEU A 228 -3.85 -16.10 13.12
CA LEU A 228 -3.88 -17.45 13.68
C LEU A 228 -5.11 -18.25 13.20
N ALA A 229 -6.27 -17.60 13.06
CA ALA A 229 -7.48 -18.26 12.53
C ALA A 229 -7.31 -18.71 11.07
N LEU A 230 -6.46 -18.02 10.30
CA LEU A 230 -6.05 -18.39 8.94
C LEU A 230 -5.00 -19.51 8.90
N GLY A 231 -4.56 -20.02 10.04
CA GLY A 231 -3.50 -21.03 10.15
C GLY A 231 -2.11 -20.50 9.79
N GLN A 232 -1.92 -19.18 9.76
CA GLN A 232 -0.64 -18.56 9.44
C GLN A 232 0.25 -18.46 10.67
N ASP A 233 1.56 -18.61 10.46
CA ASP A 233 2.56 -18.43 11.52
C ASP A 233 2.92 -16.94 11.66
N PRO A 234 2.60 -16.30 12.82
CA PRO A 234 2.88 -14.88 13.05
C PRO A 234 4.37 -14.53 12.88
N ILE A 235 5.27 -15.50 13.03
CA ILE A 235 6.71 -15.31 12.84
C ILE A 235 7.01 -14.77 11.44
N SER A 236 6.19 -15.11 10.44
CA SER A 236 6.42 -14.71 9.05
C SER A 236 5.81 -13.36 8.64
N SER A 237 5.28 -12.59 9.60
CA SER A 237 4.44 -11.40 9.37
C SER A 237 5.04 -10.12 9.95
N ALA A 238 4.72 -8.96 9.36
CA ALA A 238 4.98 -7.64 9.96
C ALA A 238 4.37 -7.51 11.37
N LEU A 239 3.34 -8.32 11.67
CA LEU A 239 2.74 -8.46 12.99
C LEU A 239 3.73 -8.91 14.07
N LEU A 240 4.71 -9.77 13.74
CA LEU A 240 5.79 -10.14 14.66
C LEU A 240 6.55 -8.89 15.14
N ILE A 241 6.91 -8.03 14.20
CA ILE A 241 7.70 -6.82 14.45
C ILE A 241 6.89 -5.88 15.34
N ALA A 242 5.63 -5.62 15.00
CA ALA A 242 4.77 -4.77 15.82
C ALA A 242 4.54 -5.34 17.22
N ASN A 243 4.30 -6.65 17.34
CA ASN A 243 4.08 -7.32 18.62
C ASN A 243 5.33 -7.25 19.52
N THR A 244 6.52 -7.50 18.97
CA THR A 244 7.79 -7.41 19.72
C THR A 244 8.16 -5.99 20.16
N GLN A 245 7.72 -4.96 19.43
CA GLN A 245 7.96 -3.55 19.78
C GLN A 245 6.99 -3.03 20.84
N HIS A 246 5.74 -3.49 20.83
CA HIS A 246 4.67 -2.93 21.67
C HIS A 246 4.27 -3.79 22.87
N ARG A 247 4.50 -5.10 22.83
CA ARG A 247 4.23 -6.00 23.97
C ARG A 247 5.52 -6.31 24.71
N GLY A 248 5.50 -6.16 26.03
CA GLY A 248 6.55 -6.67 26.94
C GLY A 248 6.59 -8.21 27.04
N THR A 249 5.70 -8.90 26.33
CA THR A 249 5.64 -10.36 26.19
C THR A 249 5.45 -10.69 24.70
N PRO A 250 6.55 -10.92 23.96
CA PRO A 250 6.46 -11.28 22.56
C PRO A 250 5.74 -12.63 22.44
N CYS A 251 4.87 -12.76 21.44
CA CYS A 251 4.28 -14.06 21.05
C CYS A 251 5.34 -15.07 20.56
N VAL A 252 6.59 -14.62 20.40
CA VAL A 252 7.75 -15.43 20.06
C VAL A 252 8.74 -15.35 21.22
N PRO A 253 9.40 -16.46 21.61
CA PRO A 253 10.27 -16.48 22.79
C PRO A 253 11.28 -15.33 22.82
N TYR A 254 11.53 -14.77 24.01
CA TYR A 254 12.59 -13.78 24.22
C TYR A 254 13.96 -14.43 24.01
N VAL A 255 14.43 -14.39 22.77
CA VAL A 255 15.82 -14.72 22.44
C VAL A 255 16.59 -13.42 22.39
N TYR A 256 17.64 -13.30 23.19
CA TYR A 256 18.46 -12.08 23.28
C TYR A 256 19.43 -11.90 22.11
N SER A 257 19.56 -12.89 21.23
CA SER A 257 20.35 -12.76 20.00
C SER A 257 19.64 -11.82 19.02
N ALA A 258 20.31 -10.73 18.66
CA ALA A 258 19.85 -9.81 17.64
C ALA A 258 19.73 -10.52 16.28
N ASP A 259 20.62 -11.47 15.99
CA ASP A 259 20.61 -12.25 14.75
C ASP A 259 19.40 -13.17 14.70
N HIS A 260 19.07 -13.84 15.81
CA HIS A 260 17.87 -14.69 15.88
C HIS A 260 16.58 -13.88 15.72
N ARG A 261 16.48 -12.70 16.36
CA ARG A 261 15.33 -11.81 16.17
C ARG A 261 15.24 -11.29 14.74
N PHE A 262 16.38 -10.99 14.14
CA PHE A 262 16.45 -10.60 12.75
C PHE A 262 15.97 -11.74 11.84
N GLU A 263 16.47 -12.97 12.01
CA GLU A 263 16.03 -14.17 11.29
C GLU A 263 14.53 -14.43 11.44
N LEU A 264 13.96 -14.25 12.63
CA LEU A 264 12.51 -14.34 12.84
C LEU A 264 11.77 -13.26 12.04
N CYS A 265 12.32 -12.05 11.96
CA CYS A 265 11.75 -11.00 11.12
C CYS A 265 12.04 -11.19 9.63
N VAL A 266 12.99 -12.05 9.22
CA VAL A 266 13.40 -12.20 7.81
C VAL A 266 12.22 -12.57 6.93
N PRO A 267 11.32 -13.53 7.19
CA PRO A 267 10.24 -13.84 6.26
C PRO A 267 9.24 -12.69 6.08
N ALA A 268 8.90 -11.99 7.17
CA ALA A 268 8.12 -10.75 7.14
C ALA A 268 8.81 -9.69 6.30
N LEU A 269 10.09 -9.48 6.61
CA LEU A 269 11.01 -8.62 5.89
C LEU A 269 11.31 -9.15 4.50
N THR A 270 11.07 -10.39 4.09
CA THR A 270 11.43 -10.90 2.74
C THR A 270 10.29 -10.60 1.79
N ARG A 271 9.05 -10.75 2.28
CA ARG A 271 7.84 -10.25 1.62
C ARG A 271 7.87 -8.72 1.48
N SER A 272 8.55 -8.03 2.39
CA SER A 272 8.63 -6.57 2.43
C SER A 272 10.05 -6.00 2.28
N LEU A 273 11.08 -6.75 1.87
CA LEU A 273 12.49 -6.28 1.97
C LEU A 273 12.74 -5.23 0.93
N SER A 274 12.29 -5.59 -0.27
CA SER A 274 12.28 -4.71 -1.42
C SER A 274 11.43 -3.49 -1.09
N ALA A 275 10.26 -3.66 -0.47
CA ALA A 275 9.39 -2.56 -0.07
C ALA A 275 10.01 -1.69 1.04
N PHE A 276 10.76 -2.25 1.98
CA PHE A 276 11.43 -1.55 3.08
C PHE A 276 12.58 -0.70 2.57
N PHE A 277 13.46 -1.28 1.75
CA PHE A 277 14.54 -0.52 1.14
C PHE A 277 14.02 0.48 0.10
N SER A 278 12.94 0.15 -0.63
CA SER A 278 12.26 1.09 -1.54
C SER A 278 11.62 2.25 -0.78
N ALA A 279 10.89 1.98 0.30
CA ALA A 279 10.28 3.01 1.14
C ALA A 279 11.33 3.89 1.82
N LEU A 280 12.45 3.31 2.27
CA LEU A 280 13.58 4.10 2.77
C LEU A 280 14.17 5.00 1.68
N LEU A 281 14.30 4.51 0.45
CA LEU A 281 14.74 5.31 -0.69
C LEU A 281 13.72 6.42 -1.03
N ASP A 282 12.42 6.14 -0.97
CA ASP A 282 11.36 7.13 -1.21
C ASP A 282 11.37 8.24 -0.14
N ILE A 283 11.59 7.88 1.13
CA ILE A 283 11.74 8.88 2.21
C ILE A 283 13.03 9.71 2.02
N CYS A 284 14.12 9.10 1.55
CA CYS A 284 15.36 9.84 1.26
C CYS A 284 15.18 10.90 0.16
N GLN A 285 14.14 10.78 -0.68
CA GLN A 285 13.86 11.75 -1.74
C GLN A 285 13.09 12.99 -1.26
N GLN A 286 12.50 12.98 -0.06
CA GLN A 286 11.74 14.13 0.45
C GLN A 286 12.70 15.20 0.98
N VAL A 287 13.08 16.13 0.09
CA VAL A 287 14.07 17.22 0.31
C VAL A 287 13.69 18.18 1.45
N THR A 288 12.42 18.21 1.86
CA THR A 288 11.89 19.14 2.87
C THR A 288 12.36 18.86 4.30
N LEU A 289 13.03 17.73 4.56
CA LEU A 289 13.41 17.29 5.91
C LEU A 289 14.87 16.82 5.97
N GLU A 290 15.84 17.73 5.80
CA GLU A 290 17.29 17.45 5.75
C GLU A 290 17.81 16.55 6.90
N SER A 291 17.34 16.78 8.13
CA SER A 291 17.72 15.96 9.30
C SER A 291 17.16 14.53 9.26
N ILE A 292 16.02 14.32 8.61
CA ILE A 292 15.41 13.00 8.43
C ILE A 292 16.09 12.27 7.27
N HIS A 293 16.45 12.99 6.20
CA HIS A 293 17.17 12.43 5.07
C HIS A 293 18.51 11.80 5.49
N GLU A 294 19.36 12.52 6.22
CA GLU A 294 20.65 11.98 6.70
C GLU A 294 20.45 10.78 7.65
N ARG A 295 19.37 10.80 8.44
CA ARG A 295 19.03 9.69 9.34
C ARG A 295 18.56 8.47 8.56
N CYS A 296 17.74 8.64 7.53
CA CYS A 296 17.27 7.55 6.67
C CYS A 296 18.41 6.92 5.86
N LEU A 297 19.32 7.71 5.29
CA LEU A 297 20.52 7.19 4.62
C LEU A 297 21.40 6.38 5.59
N ARG A 298 21.59 6.86 6.82
CA ARG A 298 22.33 6.11 7.86
C ARG A 298 21.60 4.83 8.25
N VAL A 299 20.28 4.85 8.38
CA VAL A 299 19.47 3.66 8.66
C VAL A 299 19.55 2.66 7.51
N PHE A 300 19.48 3.11 6.26
CA PHE A 300 19.65 2.26 5.09
C PHE A 300 21.01 1.56 5.11
N VAL A 301 22.10 2.33 5.22
CA VAL A 301 23.46 1.79 5.20
C VAL A 301 23.71 0.86 6.38
N SER A 302 23.27 1.23 7.58
CA SER A 302 23.42 0.37 8.77
C SER A 302 22.58 -0.90 8.69
N SER A 303 21.38 -0.83 8.10
CA SER A 303 20.53 -2.02 7.86
C SER A 303 21.18 -2.95 6.83
N LEU A 304 21.68 -2.39 5.71
CA LEU A 304 22.39 -3.16 4.70
C LEU A 304 23.63 -3.86 5.31
N GLN A 305 24.37 -3.18 6.18
CA GLN A 305 25.57 -3.73 6.81
C GLN A 305 25.34 -4.95 7.70
N ARG A 306 24.10 -5.19 8.15
CA ARG A 306 23.75 -6.35 8.97
C ARG A 306 23.64 -7.64 8.16
N PHE A 307 23.46 -7.55 6.85
CA PHE A 307 23.41 -8.71 5.97
C PHE A 307 24.81 -9.24 5.68
N GLU A 308 24.91 -10.52 5.34
CA GLU A 308 26.13 -11.08 4.78
C GLU A 308 26.50 -10.41 3.43
N PRO A 309 27.78 -10.36 3.02
CA PRO A 309 28.20 -9.65 1.81
C PRO A 309 27.46 -10.06 0.53
N THR A 310 27.12 -11.34 0.38
CA THR A 310 26.35 -11.85 -0.76
C THR A 310 24.94 -11.26 -0.80
N ALA A 311 24.25 -11.23 0.34
CA ALA A 311 22.93 -10.63 0.43
C ALA A 311 22.97 -9.11 0.21
N GLN A 312 24.00 -8.41 0.71
CA GLN A 312 24.21 -6.98 0.43
C GLN A 312 24.31 -6.71 -1.07
N LEU A 313 25.11 -7.52 -1.77
CA LEU A 313 25.28 -7.46 -3.21
C LEU A 313 23.94 -7.63 -3.95
N LEU A 314 23.16 -8.66 -3.57
CA LEU A 314 21.87 -8.94 -4.19
C LEU A 314 20.85 -7.82 -3.97
N VAL A 315 20.81 -7.23 -2.77
CA VAL A 315 19.93 -6.10 -2.45
C VAL A 315 20.29 -4.90 -3.33
N LEU A 316 21.58 -4.51 -3.41
CA LEU A 316 21.99 -3.36 -4.23
C LEU A 316 21.66 -3.56 -5.70
N ARG A 317 21.95 -4.74 -6.26
CA ARG A 317 21.60 -5.08 -7.65
C ARG A 317 20.09 -5.06 -7.88
N ARG A 318 19.30 -5.57 -6.94
CA ARG A 318 17.84 -5.56 -7.05
C ARG A 318 17.30 -4.13 -7.07
N LEU A 319 17.82 -3.23 -6.24
CA LEU A 319 17.40 -1.83 -6.20
C LEU A 319 17.74 -1.11 -7.52
N ILE A 320 18.95 -1.29 -8.04
CA ILE A 320 19.35 -0.72 -9.34
C ILE A 320 18.40 -1.20 -10.44
N ARG A 321 18.09 -2.50 -10.48
CA ARG A 321 17.13 -3.05 -11.47
C ARG A 321 15.73 -2.48 -11.33
N LEU A 322 15.22 -2.31 -10.10
CA LEU A 322 13.87 -1.80 -9.84
C LEU A 322 13.70 -0.35 -10.28
N ILE A 323 14.72 0.47 -10.03
CA ILE A 323 14.77 1.85 -10.52
C ILE A 323 14.76 1.84 -12.06
N ARG A 324 15.64 1.03 -12.67
CA ARG A 324 15.76 0.94 -14.13
C ARG A 324 14.48 0.54 -14.86
N ILE A 325 13.72 -0.41 -14.33
CA ILE A 325 12.48 -0.89 -14.96
C ILE A 325 11.24 -0.05 -14.57
N GLU A 326 11.46 1.14 -14.00
CA GLU A 326 10.43 2.08 -13.52
C GLU A 326 9.44 1.48 -12.50
N GLN A 327 9.79 0.37 -11.86
CA GLN A 327 9.00 -0.22 -10.78
C GLN A 327 9.16 0.55 -9.46
N LEU A 328 10.25 1.31 -9.33
CA LEU A 328 10.46 2.27 -8.26
C LEU A 328 10.61 3.66 -8.89
N LYS A 329 9.61 4.53 -8.72
CA LYS A 329 9.65 5.91 -9.22
C LYS A 329 10.48 6.76 -8.27
N VAL A 330 11.67 7.16 -8.70
CA VAL A 330 12.61 7.96 -7.91
C VAL A 330 12.66 9.38 -8.48
N SER A 331 12.32 10.40 -7.68
CA SER A 331 12.34 11.80 -8.13
C SER A 331 13.75 12.33 -8.40
N LEU A 332 14.74 11.84 -7.64
CA LEU A 332 16.17 12.12 -7.78
C LEU A 332 16.91 10.87 -8.25
N GLU A 333 16.48 10.34 -9.40
CA GLU A 333 16.93 9.05 -9.91
C GLU A 333 18.45 8.98 -10.10
N SER A 334 19.03 9.97 -10.78
CA SER A 334 20.46 9.96 -11.11
C SER A 334 21.35 10.07 -9.87
N GLN A 335 20.91 10.84 -8.86
CA GLN A 335 21.59 10.97 -7.57
C GLN A 335 21.51 9.65 -6.79
N THR A 336 20.34 9.03 -6.77
CA THR A 336 20.10 7.76 -6.06
C THR A 336 20.88 6.61 -6.68
N LEU A 337 20.85 6.48 -8.01
CA LEU A 337 21.66 5.49 -8.72
C LEU A 337 23.15 5.76 -8.54
N GLY A 338 23.59 7.02 -8.63
CA GLY A 338 24.97 7.39 -8.35
C GLY A 338 25.41 6.98 -6.94
N TRP A 339 24.56 7.22 -5.94
CA TRP A 339 24.82 6.81 -4.56
C TRP A 339 24.87 5.28 -4.37
N LEU A 340 23.96 4.52 -5.01
CA LEU A 340 23.97 3.05 -4.97
C LEU A 340 25.24 2.47 -5.61
N VAL A 341 25.70 3.06 -6.72
CA VAL A 341 26.97 2.71 -7.38
C VAL A 341 28.15 3.00 -6.46
N ASP A 342 28.16 4.14 -5.79
CA ASP A 342 29.25 4.51 -4.89
C ASP A 342 29.26 3.64 -3.61
N LEU A 343 28.08 3.27 -3.11
CA LEU A 343 27.93 2.31 -2.02
C LEU A 343 28.44 0.93 -2.42
N TYR A 344 28.17 0.48 -3.66
CA TYR A 344 28.74 -0.74 -4.21
C TYR A 344 30.27 -0.66 -4.28
N ARG A 345 30.82 0.43 -4.82
CA ARG A 345 32.27 0.65 -4.91
C ARG A 345 32.95 0.55 -3.54
N CYS A 346 32.39 1.19 -2.51
CA CYS A 346 32.91 1.12 -1.14
C CYS A 346 32.93 -0.31 -0.58
N ARG A 347 32.10 -1.22 -1.10
CA ARG A 347 32.06 -2.63 -0.68
C ARG A 347 33.08 -3.50 -1.39
N ILE A 348 33.50 -3.13 -2.61
CA ILE A 348 34.54 -3.87 -3.35
C ILE A 348 35.84 -3.96 -2.55
N GLU A 349 36.25 -2.87 -1.90
CA GLU A 349 37.47 -2.85 -1.08
C GLU A 349 37.37 -3.79 0.13
N LYS A 350 36.18 -3.88 0.73
CA LYS A 350 35.94 -4.64 1.96
C LYS A 350 35.66 -6.12 1.72
N TYR A 351 34.99 -6.46 0.61
CA TYR A 351 34.45 -7.79 0.36
C TYR A 351 34.75 -8.27 -1.08
N PRO A 352 35.60 -9.30 -1.26
CA PRO A 352 36.01 -9.77 -2.59
C PRO A 352 34.87 -10.19 -3.53
N ILE A 353 33.73 -10.65 -2.98
CA ILE A 353 32.56 -11.08 -3.76
C ILE A 353 32.01 -9.96 -4.65
N PHE A 354 32.11 -8.69 -4.20
CA PHE A 354 31.71 -7.54 -5.01
C PHE A 354 32.65 -7.33 -6.21
N GLY A 355 33.95 -7.59 -6.04
CA GLY A 355 34.88 -7.55 -7.18
C GLY A 355 34.63 -8.68 -8.19
N ALA A 356 34.26 -9.87 -7.71
CA ALA A 356 33.95 -11.02 -8.56
C ALA A 356 32.68 -10.81 -9.40
N GLU A 357 31.66 -10.19 -8.82
CA GLU A 357 30.34 -9.98 -9.43
C GLU A 357 30.21 -8.62 -10.15
N LEU A 358 31.29 -7.84 -10.21
CA LEU A 358 31.33 -6.51 -10.81
C LEU A 358 30.86 -6.52 -12.28
N GLY A 359 31.11 -7.60 -13.01
CA GLY A 359 30.70 -7.72 -14.41
C GLY A 359 29.18 -7.67 -14.60
N PHE A 360 28.41 -8.27 -13.69
CA PHE A 360 26.96 -8.21 -13.75
C PHE A 360 26.42 -6.83 -13.43
N VAL A 361 27.08 -6.10 -12.52
CA VAL A 361 26.70 -4.72 -12.20
C VAL A 361 26.98 -3.81 -13.37
N TRP A 362 28.14 -3.95 -14.03
CA TRP A 362 28.40 -3.21 -15.26
C TRP A 362 27.38 -3.47 -16.35
N ALA A 363 26.93 -4.72 -16.53
CA ALA A 363 25.87 -5.03 -17.49
C ALA A 363 24.55 -4.30 -17.14
N GLU A 364 24.18 -4.25 -15.86
CA GLU A 364 22.98 -3.53 -15.40
C GLU A 364 23.09 -2.01 -15.58
N LEU A 365 24.28 -1.44 -15.33
CA LEU A 365 24.57 -0.01 -15.46
C LEU A 365 24.69 0.43 -16.92
N ALA A 366 25.27 -0.41 -17.79
CA ALA A 366 25.45 -0.11 -19.21
C ALA A 366 24.13 0.03 -19.97
N GLU A 367 23.04 -0.52 -19.45
CA GLU A 367 21.70 -0.39 -20.04
C GLU A 367 21.01 0.94 -19.70
N ILE A 368 21.47 1.66 -18.67
CA ILE A 368 20.87 2.93 -18.23
C ILE A 368 21.43 4.08 -19.07
N HIS A 369 20.54 4.78 -19.78
CA HIS A 369 20.89 5.90 -20.64
C HIS A 369 19.99 7.10 -20.38
N TYR A 370 20.62 8.24 -20.14
CA TYR A 370 19.92 9.52 -20.01
C TYR A 370 20.05 10.34 -21.29
N VAL A 371 18.93 10.90 -21.74
CA VAL A 371 18.87 11.80 -22.90
C VAL A 371 19.59 13.10 -22.60
N GLU A 372 19.33 13.67 -21.41
CA GLU A 372 19.94 14.92 -20.96
C GLU A 372 21.08 14.65 -19.96
N LEU A 373 22.33 14.82 -20.41
CA LEU A 373 23.53 14.49 -19.61
C LEU A 373 23.66 15.31 -18.31
N HIS A 374 23.18 16.56 -18.28
CA HIS A 374 23.25 17.43 -17.10
C HIS A 374 22.36 16.95 -15.95
N GLU A 375 21.19 16.39 -16.26
CA GLU A 375 20.30 15.80 -15.25
C GLU A 375 20.88 14.53 -14.63
N ALA A 376 21.83 13.90 -15.32
CA ALA A 376 22.44 12.61 -14.98
C ALA A 376 23.91 12.68 -14.52
N VAL A 377 24.41 13.88 -14.19
CA VAL A 377 25.83 14.10 -13.83
C VAL A 377 26.27 13.20 -12.68
N HIS A 378 25.44 13.05 -11.65
CA HIS A 378 25.75 12.25 -10.46
C HIS A 378 25.94 10.78 -10.79
N PHE A 379 25.06 10.22 -11.63
CA PHE A 379 25.13 8.85 -12.09
C PHE A 379 26.40 8.59 -12.91
N TYR A 380 26.64 9.39 -13.97
CA TYR A 380 27.81 9.20 -14.82
C TYR A 380 29.12 9.44 -14.07
N THR A 381 29.14 10.38 -13.12
CA THR A 381 30.32 10.59 -12.26
C THR A 381 30.60 9.36 -11.42
N ALA A 382 29.59 8.76 -10.79
CA ALA A 382 29.76 7.54 -10.01
C ALA A 382 30.27 6.37 -10.87
N MET A 383 29.78 6.23 -12.11
CA MET A 383 30.28 5.24 -13.08
C MET A 383 31.76 5.48 -13.43
N LEU A 384 32.14 6.73 -13.72
CA LEU A 384 33.52 7.08 -14.02
C LEU A 384 34.44 6.79 -12.84
N VAL A 385 34.02 7.13 -11.62
CA VAL A 385 34.76 6.82 -10.38
C VAL A 385 34.85 5.31 -10.14
N LEU A 386 33.81 4.54 -10.44
CA LEU A 386 33.85 3.07 -10.37
C LEU A 386 34.86 2.48 -11.37
N ALA A 387 34.90 2.98 -12.60
CA ALA A 387 35.87 2.56 -13.61
C ALA A 387 37.31 2.94 -13.22
N GLN A 388 37.52 4.14 -12.68
CA GLN A 388 38.80 4.56 -12.11
C GLN A 388 39.24 3.63 -10.99
N PHE A 389 38.33 3.31 -10.06
CA PHE A 389 38.59 2.40 -8.95
C PHE A 389 38.96 1.00 -9.45
N GLN A 390 38.21 0.46 -10.41
CA GLN A 390 38.52 -0.82 -11.04
C GLN A 390 39.93 -0.84 -11.66
N ALA A 391 40.32 0.23 -12.36
CA ALA A 391 41.63 0.37 -12.97
C ALA A 391 42.76 0.49 -11.92
N LEU A 392 42.56 1.34 -10.90
CA LEU A 392 43.53 1.58 -9.83
C LEU A 392 43.80 0.32 -9.00
N HIS A 393 42.75 -0.41 -8.64
CA HIS A 393 42.84 -1.65 -7.87
C HIS A 393 43.12 -2.89 -8.75
N ARG A 394 43.32 -2.70 -10.06
CA ARG A 394 43.67 -3.75 -11.04
C ARG A 394 42.67 -4.91 -11.06
N ILE A 395 41.39 -4.60 -10.91
CA ILE A 395 40.32 -5.60 -10.84
C ILE A 395 39.91 -6.01 -12.25
N ASN A 396 40.10 -7.29 -12.57
CA ASN A 396 39.67 -7.95 -13.81
C ASN A 396 39.91 -7.11 -15.09
N ARG A 397 41.12 -7.25 -15.65
CA ARG A 397 41.56 -6.52 -16.86
C ARG A 397 40.67 -6.77 -18.07
N GLU A 398 40.18 -7.99 -18.26
CA GLU A 398 39.31 -8.33 -19.39
C GLU A 398 37.96 -7.64 -19.27
N LEU A 399 37.37 -7.66 -18.07
CA LEU A 399 36.16 -6.91 -17.80
C LEU A 399 36.36 -5.41 -18.05
N LEU A 400 37.49 -4.82 -17.61
CA LEU A 400 37.71 -3.40 -17.85
C LEU A 400 37.86 -3.05 -19.34
N ARG A 401 38.42 -3.95 -20.17
CA ARG A 401 38.42 -3.74 -21.63
C ARG A 401 37.00 -3.69 -22.18
N GLU A 402 36.12 -4.55 -21.67
CA GLU A 402 34.73 -4.56 -22.12
C GLU A 402 33.98 -3.31 -21.64
N VAL A 403 34.22 -2.86 -20.41
CA VAL A 403 33.68 -1.59 -19.88
C VAL A 403 34.16 -0.40 -20.71
N ASP A 404 35.45 -0.37 -21.09
CA ASP A 404 36.00 0.67 -21.94
C ASP A 404 35.26 0.76 -23.29
N ARG A 405 34.98 -0.41 -23.89
CA ARG A 405 34.30 -0.53 -25.19
C ARG A 405 32.79 -0.26 -25.13
N GLN A 406 32.09 -0.80 -24.13
CA GLN A 406 30.63 -0.76 -24.06
C GLN A 406 30.08 0.45 -23.29
N VAL A 407 30.88 1.05 -22.41
CA VAL A 407 30.40 2.11 -21.51
C VAL A 407 31.15 3.41 -21.73
N LEU A 408 32.48 3.40 -21.62
CA LEU A 408 33.28 4.63 -21.68
C LEU A 408 33.34 5.23 -23.09
N ASP A 409 33.47 4.39 -24.11
CA ASP A 409 33.44 4.78 -25.53
C ASP A 409 32.13 5.48 -25.93
N PRO A 410 30.94 4.89 -25.70
CA PRO A 410 29.68 5.57 -25.96
C PRO A 410 29.52 6.87 -25.17
N LEU A 411 29.83 6.87 -23.87
CA LEU A 411 29.70 8.07 -23.04
C LEU A 411 30.62 9.20 -23.52
N GLN A 412 31.84 8.89 -23.97
CA GLN A 412 32.74 9.89 -24.54
C GLN A 412 32.19 10.48 -25.84
N ARG A 413 31.59 9.67 -26.72
CA ARG A 413 30.94 10.17 -27.93
C ARG A 413 29.78 11.11 -27.57
N GLN A 414 28.93 10.70 -26.62
CA GLN A 414 27.80 11.51 -26.15
C GLN A 414 28.26 12.85 -25.55
N LEU A 415 29.37 12.87 -24.79
CA LEU A 415 29.96 14.10 -24.27
C LEU A 415 30.50 15.01 -25.38
N VAL A 416 31.13 14.46 -26.41
CA VAL A 416 31.61 15.24 -27.56
C VAL A 416 30.44 15.86 -28.31
N ASP A 417 29.41 15.07 -28.60
CA ASP A 417 28.19 15.54 -29.27
C ASP A 417 27.52 16.67 -28.45
N TRP A 418 27.40 16.48 -27.13
CA TRP A 418 26.85 17.50 -26.25
C TRP A 418 27.69 18.78 -26.19
N THR A 419 29.01 18.66 -26.25
CA THR A 419 29.92 19.82 -26.33
C THR A 419 29.66 20.61 -27.61
N THR A 420 29.50 19.93 -28.75
CA THR A 420 29.22 20.60 -30.02
C THR A 420 27.87 21.32 -30.01
N LEU A 421 26.83 20.70 -29.43
CA LEU A 421 25.49 21.28 -29.32
C LEU A 421 25.47 22.50 -28.39
N THR A 422 26.12 22.43 -27.23
CA THR A 422 26.18 23.54 -26.27
C THR A 422 26.98 24.74 -26.79
N THR A 423 28.05 24.50 -27.57
CA THR A 423 28.78 25.59 -28.25
C THR A 423 27.99 26.25 -29.38
N ALA A 424 26.98 25.57 -29.93
CA ALA A 424 26.14 26.09 -31.01
C ALA A 424 24.91 26.87 -30.49
N ASP A 425 24.30 26.44 -29.37
CA ASP A 425 23.05 27.02 -28.85
C ASP A 425 23.23 28.28 -27.98
N GLY A 426 24.45 28.60 -27.54
CA GLY A 426 24.73 29.84 -26.80
C GLY A 426 23.94 30.05 -25.50
N ALA A 427 23.36 28.99 -24.93
CA ALA A 427 22.47 29.06 -23.77
C ALA A 427 23.22 28.95 -22.43
N ASP A 428 22.79 29.76 -21.46
CA ASP A 428 23.23 29.76 -20.06
C ASP A 428 22.22 28.97 -19.19
N ASP A 429 22.73 28.25 -18.18
CA ASP A 429 22.27 28.26 -16.77
C ASP A 429 22.77 27.02 -15.98
N GLU A 430 22.72 25.79 -16.51
CA GLU A 430 23.23 24.58 -15.79
C GLU A 430 23.94 23.54 -16.69
N ARG A 431 23.54 23.47 -17.97
CA ARG A 431 24.13 22.60 -19.00
C ARG A 431 25.61 22.91 -19.25
N THR A 432 25.99 24.17 -19.11
CA THR A 432 27.34 24.67 -19.35
C THR A 432 28.26 24.48 -18.14
N GLN A 433 27.71 24.37 -16.93
CA GLN A 433 28.49 24.22 -15.69
C GLN A 433 28.91 22.77 -15.42
N SER A 434 28.05 21.81 -15.77
CA SER A 434 28.28 20.38 -15.53
C SER A 434 29.17 19.71 -16.58
N LEU A 435 29.19 20.24 -17.82
CA LEU A 435 29.95 19.69 -18.93
C LEU A 435 31.49 19.68 -18.69
N PRO A 436 32.14 20.77 -18.23
CA PRO A 436 33.58 20.76 -17.95
C PRO A 436 33.98 19.72 -16.90
N PHE A 437 33.12 19.52 -15.90
CA PHE A 437 33.35 18.55 -14.83
C PHE A 437 33.32 17.11 -15.34
N LEU A 438 32.32 16.75 -16.14
CA LEU A 438 32.22 15.41 -16.73
C LEU A 438 33.34 15.16 -17.76
N GLN A 439 33.71 16.16 -18.56
CA GLN A 439 34.83 16.07 -19.49
C GLN A 439 36.15 15.82 -18.76
N PHE A 440 36.42 16.58 -17.69
CA PHE A 440 37.60 16.38 -16.86
C PHE A 440 37.61 14.99 -16.23
N SER A 441 36.49 14.56 -15.66
CA SER A 441 36.34 13.24 -15.03
C SER A 441 36.53 12.10 -16.04
N MET A 442 36.00 12.25 -17.26
CA MET A 442 36.19 11.29 -18.35
C MET A 442 37.67 11.20 -18.75
N LEU A 443 38.35 12.33 -18.90
CA LEU A 443 39.78 12.38 -19.25
C LEU A 443 40.63 11.66 -18.18
N GLN A 444 40.39 11.95 -16.90
CA GLN A 444 41.07 11.26 -15.80
C GLN A 444 40.80 9.75 -15.83
N THR A 445 39.55 9.36 -16.04
CA THR A 445 39.15 7.95 -16.15
C THR A 445 39.91 7.23 -17.25
N ARG A 446 39.95 7.81 -18.46
CA ARG A 446 40.70 7.26 -19.59
C ARG A 446 42.18 7.11 -19.29
N ASN A 447 42.79 8.07 -18.59
CA ASN A 447 44.20 7.97 -18.20
C ASN A 447 44.44 6.75 -17.29
N TYR A 448 43.63 6.54 -16.26
CA TYR A 448 43.76 5.38 -15.36
C TYR A 448 43.49 4.06 -16.08
N VAL A 449 42.42 4.00 -16.87
CA VAL A 449 42.04 2.81 -17.64
C VAL A 449 43.15 2.45 -18.62
N ASN A 450 43.64 3.40 -19.43
CA ASN A 450 44.73 3.16 -20.37
C ASN A 450 46.01 2.73 -19.68
N GLN A 451 46.35 3.30 -18.52
CA GLN A 451 47.53 2.87 -17.76
C GLN A 451 47.43 1.42 -17.32
N PHE A 452 46.25 0.94 -16.90
CA PHE A 452 46.06 -0.45 -16.50
C PHE A 452 45.97 -1.38 -17.72
N LEU A 453 45.29 -0.96 -18.80
CA LEU A 453 45.14 -1.77 -20.01
C LEU A 453 46.43 -1.89 -20.82
N ASN A 454 47.33 -0.90 -20.80
CA ASN A 454 48.57 -0.88 -21.58
C ASN A 454 49.80 -1.40 -20.83
N LYS A 455 49.79 -1.45 -19.49
CA LYS A 455 50.85 -2.13 -18.72
C LYS A 455 50.67 -3.63 -18.89
N ALA A 456 51.52 -4.25 -19.72
CA ALA A 456 51.55 -5.69 -19.99
C ALA A 456 51.72 -6.48 -18.69
#